data_AF-A0A6C0LR26-F1
#
_entry.id   AF-A0A6C0LR26-F1
#
_cell.length_a   1.000
_cell.length_b   1.000
_cell.length_c   1.000
_cell.angle_alpha   90.00
_cell.angle_beta   90.00
_cell.angle_gamma   90.00
#
_symmetry.space_group_name_H-M   'P 1'
#
loop_
_entity.id
_entity.type
_entity.pdbx_description
1 polymer ?
#
loop_
_entity_poly.entity_id
_entity_poly.type
_entity_poly.pdbx_seq_one_letter_code
_entity_poly.pdbx_strand_id
1 'polypeptide(L)'
;MVKKYQIHDNFARPFEVTVDGKTVSIVKGKYNETKDEYEYNKEVKIYQIDNIWIGKSSGPPYADHTKSQAKLFIGNSILLQIAAKRYVYIGESIYEFDMEDEVEKYFSLIGNNDVPYPILRGSKNVYFMLDRKYIPRCEFPDLQTDKEWENAYSVFYGVWDPVHHVRQGSFEKMAKKMKHIKIIAKREF
;
A
#
# COMPACT_ATOMS: atom_id res chain seq x y z
N MET A 1 21.95 8.69 -2.92
CA MET A 1 21.52 8.09 -4.20
C MET A 1 20.04 8.35 -4.34
N VAL A 2 19.64 9.06 -5.38
CA VAL A 2 18.23 9.38 -5.65
C VAL A 2 17.54 8.13 -6.20
N LYS A 3 16.37 7.77 -5.66
CA LYS A 3 15.54 6.68 -6.17
C LYS A 3 14.18 7.21 -6.60
N LYS A 4 13.64 6.65 -7.69
CA LYS A 4 12.32 6.99 -8.21
C LYS A 4 11.42 5.77 -8.23
N TYR A 5 10.15 5.97 -7.90
CA TYR A 5 9.12 4.95 -7.87
C TYR A 5 7.86 5.47 -8.56
N GLN A 6 7.32 4.68 -9.48
CA GLN A 6 6.01 4.95 -10.08
C GLN A 6 4.96 4.15 -9.31
N ILE A 7 4.07 4.88 -8.66
CA ILE A 7 3.02 4.30 -7.81
C ILE A 7 2.02 3.59 -8.72
N HIS A 8 1.72 2.33 -8.41
CA HIS A 8 0.83 1.50 -9.22
C HIS A 8 -0.61 1.66 -8.77
N ASP A 9 -1.54 1.57 -9.72
CA ASP A 9 -2.96 1.56 -9.42
C ASP A 9 -3.79 1.06 -10.62
N ASN A 10 -4.16 -0.22 -10.67
CA ASN A 10 -5.07 -0.76 -11.68
C ASN A 10 -4.66 -0.39 -13.12
N PHE A 11 -3.43 -0.78 -13.51
CA PHE A 11 -2.75 -0.43 -14.77
C PHE A 11 -2.30 1.02 -14.92
N ALA A 12 -2.72 1.93 -14.04
CA ALA A 12 -2.30 3.33 -14.02
C ALA A 12 -1.00 3.55 -13.23
N ARG A 13 -0.36 4.70 -13.48
CA ARG A 13 0.77 5.22 -12.68
C ARG A 13 0.51 6.68 -12.26
N PRO A 14 -0.48 6.93 -11.37
CA PRO A 14 -0.97 8.28 -11.10
C PRO A 14 0.05 9.20 -10.39
N PHE A 15 1.07 8.64 -9.75
CA PHE A 15 2.07 9.39 -8.99
C PHE A 15 3.48 8.86 -9.23
N GLU A 16 4.46 9.76 -9.26
CA GLU A 16 5.89 9.44 -9.13
C GLU A 16 6.40 9.98 -7.80
N VAL A 17 7.17 9.15 -7.10
CA VAL A 17 7.81 9.48 -5.83
C VAL A 17 9.32 9.45 -6.02
N THR A 18 9.97 10.56 -5.69
CA THR A 18 11.44 10.64 -5.65
C THR A 18 11.90 10.67 -4.20
N VAL A 19 12.83 9.78 -3.86
CA VAL A 19 13.46 9.67 -2.54
C VAL A 19 14.91 10.10 -2.66
N ASP A 20 15.25 11.19 -1.99
CA ASP A 20 16.62 11.71 -1.88
C ASP A 20 17.00 11.92 -0.40
N GLY A 21 17.69 10.92 0.15
CA GLY A 21 17.99 10.88 1.58
C GLY A 21 16.72 10.84 2.43
N LYS A 22 16.53 11.88 3.26
CA LYS A 22 15.33 12.07 4.09
C LYS A 22 14.25 12.95 3.44
N THR A 23 14.47 13.40 2.21
CA THR A 23 13.49 14.18 1.46
C THR A 23 12.75 13.27 0.51
N VAL A 24 11.42 13.30 0.58
CA VAL A 24 10.53 12.59 -0.35
C VAL A 24 9.66 13.61 -1.08
N SER A 25 9.79 13.69 -2.39
CA SER A 25 8.91 14.52 -3.24
C SER A 25 7.93 13.64 -4.00
N ILE A 26 6.71 14.14 -4.14
CA ILE A 26 5.61 13.46 -4.81
C ILE A 26 5.10 14.39 -5.90
N VAL A 27 5.07 13.87 -7.13
CA VAL A 27 4.49 14.53 -8.29
C VAL A 27 3.35 13.68 -8.84
N LYS A 28 2.28 14.35 -9.26
CA LYS A 28 1.14 13.72 -9.92
C LYS A 28 1.40 13.63 -11.42
N GLY A 29 1.08 12.47 -11.98
CA GLY A 29 1.15 12.21 -13.40
C GLY A 29 -0.17 12.54 -14.10
N LYS A 30 -0.08 12.97 -15.36
CA LYS A 30 -1.19 12.99 -16.31
C LYS A 30 -0.87 12.02 -17.44
N TYR A 31 -1.80 11.12 -17.76
CA TYR A 31 -1.63 10.18 -18.86
C TYR A 31 -1.71 10.93 -20.20
N ASN A 32 -0.74 10.69 -21.07
CA ASN A 32 -0.68 11.21 -22.43
C ASN A 32 -1.03 10.07 -23.40
N GLU A 33 -2.26 10.06 -23.91
CA GLU A 33 -2.76 9.03 -24.82
C GLU A 33 -1.96 8.93 -26.12
N THR A 34 -1.39 10.05 -26.61
CA THR A 34 -0.60 10.06 -27.85
C THR A 34 0.74 9.36 -27.68
N LYS A 35 1.33 9.43 -26.48
CA LYS A 35 2.63 8.85 -26.18
C LYS A 35 2.55 7.52 -25.43
N ASP A 36 1.36 7.13 -24.98
CA ASP A 36 1.14 5.98 -24.09
C ASP A 36 2.02 6.02 -22.83
N GLU A 37 2.14 7.20 -22.21
CA GLU A 37 2.98 7.41 -21.03
C GLU A 37 2.40 8.44 -20.05
N TYR A 38 2.90 8.42 -18.81
CA TYR A 38 2.58 9.44 -17.81
C TYR A 38 3.60 10.58 -17.84
N GLU A 39 3.10 11.82 -17.88
CA GLU A 39 3.89 13.03 -17.71
C GLU A 39 3.71 13.57 -16.27
N TYR A 40 4.80 13.59 -15.48
CA TYR A 40 4.79 13.99 -14.07
C TYR A 40 5.27 15.44 -13.89
N ASN A 41 4.33 16.38 -13.88
CA ASN A 41 4.65 17.82 -13.86
C ASN A 41 3.93 18.62 -12.76
N LYS A 42 3.07 17.98 -11.97
CA LYS A 42 2.29 18.65 -10.92
C LYS A 42 2.77 18.21 -9.54
N GLU A 43 3.51 19.08 -8.85
CA GLU A 43 3.90 18.83 -7.46
C GLU A 43 2.65 18.62 -6.58
N VAL A 44 2.69 17.56 -5.78
CA VAL A 44 1.66 17.27 -4.77
C VAL A 44 2.14 17.72 -3.40
N LYS A 45 3.31 17.21 -2.99
CA LYS A 45 3.86 17.46 -1.66
C LYS A 45 5.33 17.04 -1.58
N ILE A 46 6.06 17.70 -0.70
CA ILE A 46 7.40 17.30 -0.24
C ILE A 46 7.33 17.02 1.26
N TYR A 47 7.93 15.91 1.70
CA TYR A 47 8.04 15.51 3.10
C TYR A 47 9.50 15.36 3.51
N GLN A 48 9.79 15.76 4.75
CA GLN A 48 10.94 15.25 5.49
C GLN A 48 10.48 14.01 6.25
N ILE A 49 11.27 12.94 6.21
CA ILE A 49 10.89 11.65 6.77
C ILE A 49 11.87 11.15 7.84
N ASP A 50 11.33 10.43 8.81
CA ASP A 50 12.09 9.64 9.77
C ASP A 50 12.37 8.25 9.19
N ASN A 51 11.33 7.61 8.64
CA ASN A 51 11.38 6.27 8.09
C ASN A 51 10.55 6.15 6.80
N ILE A 52 10.89 5.15 5.98
CA ILE A 52 10.22 4.83 4.73
C ILE A 52 10.12 3.32 4.55
N TRP A 53 8.95 2.87 4.11
CA TRP A 53 8.71 1.49 3.73
C TRP A 53 8.24 1.46 2.27
N ILE A 54 9.06 0.84 1.43
CA ILE A 54 8.79 0.67 0.00
C ILE A 54 7.96 -0.60 -0.19
N GLY A 55 6.74 -0.45 -0.66
CA GLY A 55 5.87 -1.56 -1.02
C GLY A 55 6.48 -2.38 -2.15
N LYS A 56 6.25 -3.68 -2.12
CA LYS A 56 6.64 -4.61 -3.17
C LYS A 56 5.70 -5.80 -3.12
N SER A 57 5.58 -6.48 -4.26
CA SER A 57 4.85 -7.73 -4.36
C SER A 57 5.82 -8.88 -4.57
N SER A 58 5.71 -9.94 -3.76
CA SER A 58 6.64 -11.07 -3.77
C SER A 58 6.40 -12.07 -4.91
N GLY A 59 5.26 -12.00 -5.61
CA GLY A 59 4.87 -12.92 -6.66
C GLY A 59 3.98 -14.09 -6.15
N PRO A 60 3.94 -15.24 -6.86
CA PRO A 60 2.98 -16.33 -6.62
C PRO A 60 2.99 -16.93 -5.20
N PRO A 61 1.86 -17.52 -4.73
CA PRO A 61 0.68 -17.91 -5.50
C PRO A 61 -0.43 -16.86 -5.49
N TYR A 62 -0.32 -15.80 -4.69
CA TYR A 62 -1.41 -14.83 -4.50
C TYR A 62 -1.33 -13.63 -5.44
N ALA A 63 -0.16 -13.36 -6.03
CA ALA A 63 0.03 -12.24 -6.93
C ALA A 63 -0.45 -12.55 -8.36
N ASP A 64 -0.95 -11.53 -9.05
CA ASP A 64 -1.34 -11.58 -10.48
C ASP A 64 -0.13 -11.44 -11.43
N HIS A 65 1.03 -11.94 -11.01
CA HIS A 65 2.25 -11.91 -11.81
C HIS A 65 3.23 -13.02 -11.42
N THR A 66 4.15 -13.30 -12.34
CA THR A 66 5.21 -14.28 -12.13
C THR A 66 6.32 -13.76 -11.20
N LYS A 67 7.09 -14.66 -10.61
CA LYS A 67 8.24 -14.30 -9.76
C LYS A 67 9.28 -13.42 -10.50
N SER A 68 9.44 -13.58 -11.81
CA SER A 68 10.37 -12.77 -12.62
C SER A 68 9.86 -11.33 -12.83
N GLN A 69 8.55 -11.12 -12.82
CA GLN A 69 7.91 -9.80 -12.94
C GLN A 69 7.87 -9.04 -11.61
N ALA A 70 8.01 -9.71 -10.46
CA ALA A 70 7.96 -9.09 -9.12
C ALA A 70 8.83 -7.81 -8.98
N LYS A 71 9.99 -7.77 -9.66
CA LYS A 71 10.90 -6.61 -9.66
C LYS A 71 10.30 -5.33 -10.26
N LEU A 72 9.27 -5.45 -11.11
CA LEU A 72 8.58 -4.32 -11.74
C LEU A 72 7.66 -3.60 -10.75
N PHE A 73 7.29 -4.27 -9.65
CA PHE A 73 6.33 -3.78 -8.67
C PHE A 73 6.98 -3.23 -7.40
N ILE A 74 8.30 -3.01 -7.41
CA ILE A 74 8.99 -2.34 -6.30
C ILE A 74 8.59 -0.87 -6.29
N GLY A 75 8.06 -0.40 -5.15
CA GLY A 75 7.49 0.93 -4.99
C GLY A 75 6.09 1.08 -5.56
N ASN A 76 5.35 -0.03 -5.71
CA ASN A 76 3.95 0.01 -6.13
C ASN A 76 3.04 0.81 -5.17
N SER A 77 3.39 0.85 -3.90
CA SER A 77 2.89 1.80 -2.90
C SER A 77 4.02 2.13 -1.92
N ILE A 78 3.88 3.21 -1.15
CA ILE A 78 4.89 3.65 -0.18
C ILE A 78 4.21 4.11 1.11
N LEU A 79 4.82 3.78 2.24
CA LEU A 79 4.49 4.34 3.54
C LEU A 79 5.66 5.19 4.05
N LEU A 80 5.36 6.39 4.53
CA LEU A 80 6.31 7.29 5.16
C LEU A 80 5.94 7.49 6.64
N GLN A 81 6.94 7.61 7.50
CA GLN A 81 6.79 8.23 8.82
C GLN A 81 7.36 9.63 8.76
N ILE A 82 6.53 10.64 9.02
CA ILE A 82 6.89 12.07 8.94
C ILE A 82 6.96 12.74 10.32
N ALA A 83 6.47 12.07 11.35
CA ALA A 83 6.73 12.36 12.75
C ALA A 83 6.46 11.08 13.58
N ALA A 84 6.79 11.10 14.87
CA ALA A 84 6.68 9.96 15.78
C ALA A 84 5.38 9.13 15.62
N LYS A 85 4.23 9.80 15.44
CA LYS A 85 2.90 9.16 15.33
C LYS A 85 2.17 9.49 14.03
N ARG A 86 2.84 10.17 13.09
CA ARG A 86 2.23 10.71 11.88
C ARG A 86 2.83 10.04 10.65
N TYR A 87 1.96 9.47 9.83
CA TYR A 87 2.34 8.68 8.67
C TYR A 87 1.67 9.20 7.41
N VAL A 88 2.27 8.88 6.27
CA VAL A 88 1.73 9.16 4.93
C VAL A 88 1.68 7.86 4.15
N TYR A 89 0.48 7.49 3.71
CA TYR A 89 0.32 6.44 2.70
C TYR A 89 0.29 7.07 1.31
N ILE A 90 0.99 6.44 0.37
CA ILE A 90 1.07 6.83 -1.04
C ILE A 90 0.74 5.59 -1.89
N GLY A 91 -0.45 5.59 -2.48
CA GLY A 91 -0.95 4.54 -3.39
C GLY A 91 -1.93 5.11 -4.43
N GLU A 92 -3.09 4.48 -4.59
CA GLU A 92 -4.22 4.97 -5.40
C GLU A 92 -4.73 6.36 -4.95
N SER A 93 -4.48 6.66 -3.67
CA SER A 93 -4.64 7.96 -3.07
C SER A 93 -3.47 8.27 -2.14
N ILE A 94 -3.33 9.54 -1.78
CA ILE A 94 -2.31 10.00 -0.84
C ILE A 94 -3.01 10.60 0.35
N TYR A 95 -2.72 10.09 1.54
CA TYR A 95 -3.29 10.62 2.77
C TYR A 95 -2.34 10.49 3.94
N GLU A 96 -2.49 11.41 4.88
CA GLU A 96 -1.82 11.38 6.16
C GLU A 96 -2.75 10.79 7.23
N PHE A 97 -2.22 10.10 8.23
CA PHE A 97 -2.98 9.54 9.35
C PHE A 97 -2.12 9.39 10.60
N ASP A 98 -2.79 9.17 11.73
CA ASP A 98 -2.12 8.95 13.02
C ASP A 98 -2.12 7.47 13.41
N MET A 99 -1.00 7.04 14.00
CA MET A 99 -0.79 5.68 14.48
C MET A 99 -0.01 5.67 15.79
N GLU A 100 -0.52 4.92 16.78
CA GLU A 100 0.06 4.71 18.13
C GLU A 100 0.71 3.32 18.25
N ASP A 101 1.12 2.77 17.11
CA ASP A 101 1.59 1.42 16.91
C ASP A 101 2.97 1.46 16.25
N GLU A 102 3.76 0.42 16.41
CA GLU A 102 5.08 0.29 15.79
C GLU A 102 4.97 -0.51 14.50
N VAL A 103 5.67 -0.06 13.45
CA VAL A 103 5.68 -0.75 12.16
C VAL A 103 6.62 -1.95 12.24
N GLU A 104 6.08 -3.17 12.19
CA GLU A 104 6.92 -4.36 12.05
C GLU A 104 7.23 -4.64 10.58
N LYS A 105 6.22 -4.56 9.72
CA LYS A 105 6.37 -4.87 8.29
C LYS A 105 5.32 -4.20 7.42
N TYR A 106 5.72 -3.86 6.21
CA TYR A 106 4.87 -3.30 5.17
C TYR A 106 4.87 -4.22 3.95
N PHE A 107 3.67 -4.54 3.47
CA PHE A 107 3.41 -5.41 2.34
C PHE A 107 2.61 -4.64 1.30
N SER A 108 2.73 -5.00 0.04
CA SER A 108 1.92 -4.42 -1.03
C SER A 108 1.84 -5.41 -2.19
N LEU A 109 1.05 -6.47 -2.00
CA LEU A 109 0.80 -7.48 -3.04
C LEU A 109 0.14 -6.81 -4.26
N ILE A 110 0.52 -7.19 -5.48
CA ILE A 110 -0.33 -6.89 -6.64
C ILE A 110 -1.28 -8.06 -6.84
N GLY A 111 -2.56 -7.83 -6.56
CA GLY A 111 -3.61 -8.81 -6.84
C GLY A 111 -4.18 -8.62 -8.23
N ASN A 112 -5.33 -9.25 -8.46
CA ASN A 112 -6.02 -9.23 -9.76
C ASN A 112 -6.20 -7.81 -10.30
N ASN A 113 -6.05 -7.65 -11.61
CA ASN A 113 -6.20 -6.40 -12.36
C ASN A 113 -5.12 -5.34 -12.05
N ASP A 114 -3.88 -5.75 -11.73
CA ASP A 114 -2.77 -4.82 -11.43
C ASP A 114 -3.07 -3.86 -10.25
N VAL A 115 -3.87 -4.31 -9.28
CA VAL A 115 -4.23 -3.51 -8.09
C VAL A 115 -3.29 -3.83 -6.93
N PRO A 116 -2.61 -2.82 -6.34
CA PRO A 116 -1.88 -3.02 -5.10
C PRO A 116 -2.82 -3.18 -3.90
N TYR A 117 -2.47 -4.11 -3.01
CA TYR A 117 -3.15 -4.39 -1.74
C TYR A 117 -2.21 -4.12 -0.56
N PRO A 118 -1.94 -2.84 -0.24
CA PRO A 118 -1.00 -2.47 0.81
C PRO A 118 -1.52 -2.69 2.22
N ILE A 119 -0.70 -3.38 3.01
CA ILE A 119 -0.96 -3.73 4.40
C ILE A 119 0.24 -3.32 5.24
N LEU A 120 -0.03 -2.66 6.37
CA LEU A 120 0.95 -2.51 7.43
C LEU A 120 0.61 -3.50 8.55
N ARG A 121 1.56 -4.37 8.87
CA ARG A 121 1.54 -5.20 10.08
C ARG A 121 2.25 -4.44 11.17
N GLY A 122 1.48 -3.94 12.13
CA GLY A 122 1.98 -3.29 13.33
C GLY A 122 2.16 -4.28 14.48
N SER A 123 2.73 -3.80 15.58
CA SER A 123 2.89 -4.60 16.79
C SER A 123 1.55 -5.00 17.42
N LYS A 124 0.52 -4.14 17.31
CA LYS A 124 -0.81 -4.36 17.92
C LYS A 124 -1.94 -4.50 16.91
N ASN A 125 -1.85 -3.85 15.76
CA ASN A 125 -2.91 -3.79 14.77
C ASN A 125 -2.39 -4.07 13.35
N VAL A 126 -3.31 -4.42 12.47
CA VAL A 126 -3.09 -4.62 11.03
C VAL A 126 -3.89 -3.56 10.30
N TYR A 127 -3.24 -2.82 9.41
CA TYR A 127 -3.79 -1.64 8.76
C TYR A 127 -3.98 -1.90 7.26
N PHE A 128 -5.21 -1.71 6.80
CA PHE A 128 -5.66 -1.91 5.43
C PHE A 128 -5.78 -0.53 4.76
N MET A 129 -4.75 -0.18 3.98
CA MET A 129 -4.57 1.18 3.47
C MET A 129 -5.62 1.62 2.44
N LEU A 130 -6.14 0.69 1.62
CA LEU A 130 -7.20 0.98 0.64
C LEU A 130 -8.49 1.40 1.36
N ASP A 131 -8.80 0.73 2.47
CA ASP A 131 -10.00 0.95 3.28
C ASP A 131 -9.83 2.04 4.34
N ARG A 132 -8.58 2.44 4.64
CA ARG A 132 -8.24 3.37 5.72
C ARG A 132 -8.76 2.87 7.07
N LYS A 133 -8.64 1.57 7.28
CA LYS A 133 -9.10 0.86 8.47
C LYS A 133 -8.00 0.02 9.09
N TYR A 134 -8.19 -0.37 10.34
CA TYR A 134 -7.33 -1.31 11.03
C TYR A 134 -8.13 -2.30 11.87
N ILE A 135 -7.53 -3.45 12.16
CA ILE A 135 -8.07 -4.52 13.00
C ILE A 135 -6.98 -4.92 14.02
N PRO A 136 -7.32 -5.23 15.28
CA PRO A 136 -6.36 -5.78 16.23
C PRO A 136 -5.69 -7.04 15.66
N ARG A 137 -4.37 -7.15 15.80
CA ARG A 137 -3.59 -8.25 15.22
C ARG A 137 -4.00 -9.62 15.76
N CYS A 138 -4.46 -9.67 17.02
CA CYS A 138 -4.95 -10.90 17.65
C CYS A 138 -6.16 -11.52 16.96
N GLU A 139 -6.89 -10.78 16.10
CA GLU A 139 -7.98 -11.33 15.30
C GLU A 139 -7.49 -12.21 14.13
N PHE A 140 -6.19 -12.23 13.85
CA PHE A 140 -5.57 -13.03 12.78
C PHE A 140 -4.65 -14.14 13.35
N PRO A 141 -5.18 -15.08 14.16
CA PRO A 141 -4.35 -16.11 14.78
C PRO A 141 -3.72 -17.06 13.76
N ASP A 142 -4.27 -17.15 12.55
CA ASP A 142 -3.82 -18.11 11.53
C ASP A 142 -2.76 -17.55 10.57
N LEU A 143 -2.51 -16.23 10.56
CA LEU A 143 -1.50 -15.63 9.70
C LEU A 143 -0.12 -15.67 10.39
N GLN A 144 0.70 -16.65 10.03
CA GLN A 144 1.96 -16.95 10.73
C GLN A 144 3.19 -16.54 9.92
N THR A 145 3.08 -16.54 8.60
CA THR A 145 4.17 -16.27 7.67
C THR A 145 3.97 -14.94 6.95
N ASP A 146 5.07 -14.31 6.54
CA ASP A 146 5.02 -13.06 5.77
C ASP A 146 4.22 -13.18 4.47
N LYS A 147 4.17 -14.39 3.90
CA LYS A 147 3.44 -14.67 2.67
C LYS A 147 1.92 -14.69 2.87
N GLU A 148 1.47 -15.20 4.02
CA GLU A 148 0.06 -15.14 4.43
C GLU A 148 -0.33 -13.69 4.77
N TRP A 149 0.54 -12.97 5.47
CA TRP A 149 0.33 -11.56 5.78
C TRP A 149 0.25 -10.67 4.54
N GLU A 150 1.07 -10.92 3.53
CA GLU A 150 1.02 -10.20 2.25
C GLU A 150 -0.34 -10.36 1.55
N ASN A 151 -1.06 -11.45 1.80
CA ASN A 151 -2.41 -11.72 1.28
C ASN A 151 -3.53 -11.45 2.30
N ALA A 152 -3.30 -10.68 3.38
CA ALA A 152 -4.31 -10.51 4.44
C ALA A 152 -5.61 -9.81 3.97
N TYR A 153 -5.61 -9.13 2.82
CA TYR A 153 -6.84 -8.61 2.22
C TYR A 153 -7.82 -9.70 1.81
N SER A 154 -7.36 -10.92 1.51
CA SER A 154 -8.25 -12.05 1.23
C SER A 154 -9.13 -12.39 2.44
N VAL A 155 -8.55 -12.38 3.65
CA VAL A 155 -9.26 -12.54 4.92
C VAL A 155 -10.14 -11.32 5.19
N PHE A 156 -9.60 -10.12 4.98
CA PHE A 156 -10.33 -8.87 5.21
C PHE A 156 -11.66 -8.81 4.45
N TYR A 157 -11.65 -9.10 3.14
CA TYR A 157 -12.85 -9.08 2.29
C TYR A 157 -13.67 -10.38 2.34
N GLY A 158 -13.20 -11.43 3.03
CA GLY A 158 -13.90 -12.72 3.11
C GLY A 158 -13.96 -13.45 1.77
N VAL A 159 -12.81 -13.56 1.10
CA VAL A 159 -12.65 -14.31 -0.16
C VAL A 159 -12.67 -15.82 0.12
N TRP A 160 -13.05 -16.61 -0.89
CA TRP A 160 -13.02 -18.06 -0.81
C TRP A 160 -11.61 -18.56 -0.50
N ASP A 161 -11.46 -19.33 0.58
CA ASP A 161 -10.21 -20.00 0.91
C ASP A 161 -10.05 -21.22 -0.02
N PRO A 162 -9.07 -21.21 -0.94
CA PRO A 162 -8.88 -22.31 -1.88
C PRO A 162 -8.29 -23.56 -1.24
N VAL A 163 -7.70 -23.45 -0.05
CA VAL A 163 -7.07 -24.55 0.68
C VAL A 163 -8.10 -25.28 1.53
N HIS A 164 -8.96 -24.54 2.22
CA HIS A 164 -9.97 -25.11 3.12
C HIS A 164 -11.37 -25.18 2.52
N HIS A 165 -11.56 -24.67 1.29
CA HIS A 165 -12.83 -24.63 0.55
C HIS A 165 -13.99 -23.99 1.32
N VAL A 166 -13.70 -23.06 2.22
CA VAL A 166 -14.70 -22.34 3.03
C VAL A 166 -14.66 -20.85 2.74
N ARG A 167 -15.83 -20.21 2.75
CA ARG A 167 -15.92 -18.75 2.75
C ARG A 167 -15.78 -18.28 4.19
N GLN A 168 -14.62 -17.73 4.54
CA GLN A 168 -14.49 -17.00 5.80
C GLN A 168 -15.39 -15.76 5.75
N GLY A 169 -16.02 -15.42 6.87
CA GLY A 169 -16.75 -14.16 6.99
C GLY A 169 -15.80 -12.97 6.81
N SER A 170 -16.25 -11.90 6.15
CA SER A 170 -15.45 -10.68 5.99
C SER A 170 -15.18 -10.01 7.33
N PHE A 171 -13.92 -9.62 7.57
CA PHE A 171 -13.51 -8.89 8.77
C PHE A 171 -13.81 -7.38 8.66
N GLU A 172 -14.33 -6.91 7.53
CA GLU A 172 -14.67 -5.50 7.33
C GLU A 172 -15.60 -4.94 8.43
N LYS A 173 -16.48 -5.78 8.98
CA LYS A 173 -17.45 -5.39 10.01
C LYS A 173 -16.81 -5.11 11.37
N MET A 174 -15.67 -5.74 11.69
CA MET A 174 -14.93 -5.50 12.94
C MET A 174 -13.87 -4.39 12.80
N ALA A 175 -13.61 -3.96 11.57
CA ALA A 175 -12.56 -3.00 11.27
C ALA A 175 -12.89 -1.58 11.74
N LYS A 176 -11.91 -0.94 12.40
CA LYS A 176 -12.01 0.42 12.93
C LYS A 176 -11.39 1.40 11.95
N LYS A 177 -11.94 2.61 11.84
CA LYS A 177 -11.36 3.68 10.99
C LYS A 177 -10.03 4.17 11.58
N MET A 178 -9.04 4.42 10.72
CA MET A 178 -7.80 5.09 11.14
C MET A 178 -8.10 6.52 11.62
N LYS A 179 -7.25 7.04 12.51
CA LYS A 179 -7.45 8.33 13.16
C LYS A 179 -6.84 9.48 12.36
N HIS A 180 -7.47 10.65 12.44
CA HIS A 180 -6.98 11.92 11.88
C HIS A 180 -6.54 11.83 10.40
N ILE A 181 -7.31 11.09 9.60
CA ILE A 181 -7.07 10.97 8.17
C ILE A 181 -7.22 12.35 7.51
N LYS A 182 -6.20 12.75 6.76
CA LYS A 182 -6.22 13.93 5.89
C LYS A 182 -5.85 13.50 4.48
N ILE A 183 -6.80 13.58 3.55
CA ILE A 183 -6.54 13.31 2.13
C ILE A 183 -5.71 14.46 1.56
N ILE A 184 -4.61 14.13 0.89
CA ILE A 184 -3.70 15.07 0.23
C ILE A 184 -3.96 15.10 -1.26
N ALA A 185 -4.08 13.92 -1.88
CA ALA A 185 -4.40 13.79 -3.29
C ALA A 185 -5.16 12.50 -3.58
N LYS A 186 -5.88 12.47 -4.69
CA LYS A 186 -6.50 11.28 -5.28
C LYS A 186 -6.06 11.18 -6.74
N ARG A 187 -6.09 9.97 -7.30
CA ARG A 187 -6.03 9.77 -8.76
C ARG A 187 -7.11 10.60 -9.47
N GLU A 188 -6.80 11.06 -10.67
CA GLU A 188 -7.82 11.59 -11.61
C GLU A 188 -8.33 10.40 -12.45
N PHE A 189 -9.62 10.41 -12.76
CA PHE A 189 -10.27 9.45 -13.64
C PHE A 189 -10.42 10.06 -15.02
#